data_AF-A0A4R3W0Y6-F1
#
_entry.id   AF-A0A4R3W0Y6-F1
#
_cell.length_a   1.000
_cell.length_b   1.000
_cell.length_c   1.000
_cell.angle_alpha   90.00
_cell.angle_beta   90.00
_cell.angle_gamma   90.00
#
_symmetry.space_group_name_H-M   'P 1'
#
loop_
_entity.id
_entity.type
_entity.pdbx_description
1 polymer ?
#
loop_
_entity_poly.entity_id
_entity_poly.type
_entity_poly.pdbx_seq_one_letter_code
_entity_poly.pdbx_strand_id
1 'polypeptide(L)'
;MKQTYLKKAFKLFSAYKADQLTSDDLSKADAKASNLDDKVIDFKVLIDIAKDISKGRYKVNTWNASIIVGTILYVVSPIDAIPDLIPVLGWLDDITIVGYALGKLSEEIKRYKESKIQFTK
;
A
#
# COMPACT_ATOMS: atom_id res chain seq x y z
N MET A 1 6.25 26.05 15.47
CA MET A 1 6.69 24.63 15.45
C MET A 1 6.95 24.06 14.04
N LYS A 2 6.16 24.38 12.99
CA LYS A 2 6.36 23.82 11.62
C LYS A 2 7.73 24.14 10.96
N GLN A 3 8.35 25.28 11.28
CA GLN A 3 9.60 25.75 10.67
C GLN A 3 10.84 24.90 11.00
N THR A 4 10.85 24.21 12.14
CA THR A 4 12.03 23.47 12.62
C THR A 4 12.22 22.14 11.90
N TYR A 5 11.12 21.50 11.50
CA TYR A 5 11.14 20.22 10.77
C TYR A 5 11.60 20.38 9.33
N LEU A 6 11.14 21.44 8.66
CA LEU A 6 11.57 21.76 7.30
C LEU A 6 13.08 22.04 7.24
N LYS A 7 13.63 22.74 8.25
CA LYS A 7 15.08 22.97 8.35
C LYS A 7 15.87 21.68 8.55
N LYS A 8 15.36 20.73 9.35
CA LYS A 8 15.99 19.41 9.53
C LYS A 8 15.91 18.54 8.27
N ALA A 9 14.75 18.50 7.62
CA ALA A 9 14.55 17.77 6.36
C ALA A 9 15.44 18.34 5.26
N PHE A 10 15.51 19.66 5.13
CA PHE A 10 16.39 20.33 4.18
C PHE A 10 17.87 20.08 4.48
N LYS A 11 18.27 20.06 5.76
CA LYS A 11 19.64 19.72 6.18
C LYS A 11 20.01 18.27 5.83
N LEU A 12 19.11 17.31 6.08
CA LEU A 12 19.30 15.91 5.71
C LEU A 12 19.35 15.73 4.19
N PHE A 13 18.46 16.40 3.47
CA PHE A 13 18.45 16.41 2.00
C PHE A 13 19.74 17.01 1.43
N SER A 14 20.24 18.12 1.99
CA SER A 14 21.50 18.74 1.56
C SER A 14 22.73 17.90 1.88
N ALA A 15 22.70 17.14 2.99
CA ALA A 15 23.75 16.20 3.35
C ALA A 15 23.73 14.96 2.44
N TYR A 16 22.53 14.47 2.08
CA TYR A 16 22.37 13.34 1.18
C TYR A 16 22.69 13.69 -0.28
N LYS A 17 22.38 14.91 -0.72
CA LYS A 17 22.75 15.44 -2.06
C LYS A 17 24.27 15.58 -2.23
N ALA A 18 25.03 15.63 -1.13
CA ALA A 18 26.49 15.73 -1.16
C ALA A 18 27.17 14.38 -1.45
N ASP A 19 26.53 13.26 -1.10
CA ASP A 19 26.91 11.93 -1.56
C ASP A 19 26.20 11.67 -2.89
N GLN A 20 26.97 11.31 -3.92
CA GLN A 20 26.46 11.29 -5.29
C GLN A 20 25.31 10.30 -5.45
N LEU A 21 24.14 10.81 -5.84
CA LEU A 21 23.00 10.01 -6.27
C LEU A 21 23.42 9.21 -7.51
N THR A 22 23.73 7.92 -7.33
CA THR A 22 24.25 7.10 -8.43
C THR A 22 23.12 6.65 -9.35
N SER A 23 23.45 6.29 -10.59
CA SER A 23 22.51 5.66 -11.52
C SER A 23 21.87 4.38 -10.94
N ASP A 24 22.61 3.66 -10.10
CA ASP A 24 22.14 2.44 -9.45
C ASP A 24 21.09 2.75 -8.37
N ASP A 25 21.23 3.85 -7.65
CA ASP A 25 20.24 4.31 -6.67
C ASP A 25 18.95 4.76 -7.36
N LEU A 26 19.08 5.45 -8.50
CA LEU A 26 17.94 5.82 -9.34
C LEU A 26 17.23 4.59 -9.93
N SER A 27 17.99 3.61 -10.40
CA SER A 27 17.45 2.34 -10.93
C SER A 27 16.74 1.51 -9.85
N LYS A 28 17.30 1.44 -8.64
CA LYS A 28 16.64 0.80 -7.48
C LYS A 28 15.37 1.55 -7.07
N ALA A 29 15.39 2.88 -7.10
CA ALA A 29 14.22 3.70 -6.80
C ALA A 29 13.11 3.49 -7.84
N ASP A 30 13.46 3.46 -9.13
CA ASP A 30 12.54 3.20 -10.24
C ASP A 30 11.94 1.79 -10.18
N ALA A 31 12.77 0.76 -9.95
CA ALA A 31 12.30 -0.60 -9.73
C ALA A 31 11.35 -0.70 -8.52
N LYS A 32 11.63 0.04 -7.44
CA LYS A 32 10.76 0.07 -6.26
C LYS A 32 9.45 0.84 -6.53
N ALA A 33 9.49 1.92 -7.33
CA ALA A 33 8.32 2.66 -7.76
C ALA A 33 7.41 1.82 -8.67
N SER A 34 7.97 1.09 -9.64
CA SER A 34 7.21 0.16 -10.49
C SER A 34 6.53 -0.93 -9.67
N ASN A 35 7.20 -1.47 -8.64
CA ASN A 35 6.58 -2.43 -7.73
C ASN A 35 5.44 -1.81 -6.90
N LEU A 36 5.45 -0.49 -6.66
CA LEU A 36 4.34 0.20 -6.01
C LEU A 36 3.14 0.37 -6.95
N ASP A 37 3.37 0.62 -8.24
CA ASP A 37 2.29 0.69 -9.23
C ASP A 37 1.51 -0.64 -9.32
N ASP A 38 2.22 -1.78 -9.36
CA ASP A 38 1.60 -3.11 -9.32
C ASP A 38 0.84 -3.35 -8.01
N LYS A 39 1.39 -2.93 -6.88
CA LYS A 39 0.72 -3.02 -5.57
C LYS A 39 -0.52 -2.12 -5.49
N VAL A 40 -0.49 -0.95 -6.11
CA VAL A 40 -1.65 -0.04 -6.21
C VAL A 40 -2.75 -0.68 -7.08
N ILE A 41 -2.38 -1.34 -8.17
CA ILE A 41 -3.32 -2.11 -9.00
C ILE A 41 -3.98 -3.21 -8.17
N ASP A 42 -3.19 -3.99 -7.43
CA ASP A 42 -3.72 -5.08 -6.61
C ASP A 42 -4.57 -4.56 -5.42
N PHE A 43 -4.24 -3.40 -4.84
CA PHE A 43 -5.07 -2.77 -3.82
C PHE A 43 -6.45 -2.36 -4.37
N LYS A 44 -6.50 -1.81 -5.60
CA LYS A 44 -7.78 -1.54 -6.27
C LYS A 44 -8.61 -2.82 -6.46
N VAL A 45 -7.95 -3.93 -6.75
CA VAL A 45 -8.63 -5.24 -6.83
C VAL A 45 -9.20 -5.67 -5.48
N LEU A 46 -8.49 -5.43 -4.37
CA LEU A 46 -9.04 -5.70 -3.02
C LEU A 46 -10.32 -4.90 -2.74
N ILE A 47 -10.35 -3.63 -3.15
CA ILE A 47 -11.56 -2.79 -3.04
C ILE A 47 -12.71 -3.39 -3.86
N ASP A 48 -12.43 -3.89 -5.06
CA ASP A 48 -13.47 -4.50 -5.90
C ASP A 48 -13.95 -5.84 -5.36
N ILE A 49 -13.06 -6.65 -4.78
CA ILE A 49 -13.44 -7.86 -4.02
C ILE A 49 -14.37 -7.48 -2.87
N ALA A 50 -14.04 -6.45 -2.09
CA ALA A 50 -14.88 -6.00 -0.97
C ALA A 50 -16.27 -5.53 -1.44
N LYS A 51 -16.35 -4.79 -2.56
CA LYS A 51 -17.62 -4.38 -3.17
C LYS A 51 -18.45 -5.58 -3.62
N ASP A 52 -17.82 -6.58 -4.23
CA ASP A 52 -18.51 -7.76 -4.73
C ASP A 52 -18.93 -8.73 -3.61
N ILE A 53 -18.16 -8.81 -2.51
CA ILE A 53 -18.60 -9.45 -1.25
C ILE A 53 -19.83 -8.75 -0.70
N SER A 54 -19.82 -7.41 -0.60
CA SER A 54 -20.96 -6.63 -0.10
C SER A 54 -22.22 -6.81 -0.94
N LYS A 55 -22.07 -7.11 -2.23
CA LYS A 55 -23.17 -7.37 -3.17
C LYS A 55 -23.54 -8.86 -3.27
N GLY A 56 -22.89 -9.73 -2.50
CA GLY A 56 -23.09 -11.19 -2.53
C GLY A 56 -22.63 -11.88 -3.81
N ARG A 57 -21.87 -11.21 -4.67
CA ARG A 57 -21.39 -11.71 -5.97
C ARG A 57 -20.11 -12.52 -5.87
N TYR A 58 -19.39 -12.38 -4.76
CA TYR A 58 -18.14 -13.09 -4.52
C TYR A 58 -18.11 -13.59 -3.08
N LYS A 59 -17.73 -14.85 -2.90
CA LYS A 59 -17.58 -15.48 -1.58
C LYS A 59 -16.12 -15.80 -1.35
N VAL A 60 -15.62 -15.33 -0.21
CA VAL A 60 -14.30 -15.68 0.31
C VAL A 60 -14.48 -16.32 1.68
N ASN A 61 -13.46 -17.01 2.17
CA ASN A 61 -13.47 -17.49 3.55
C ASN A 61 -13.51 -16.29 4.53
N THR A 62 -14.05 -16.51 5.74
CA THR A 62 -14.23 -15.46 6.75
C THR A 62 -12.92 -14.79 7.15
N TRP A 63 -11.81 -15.53 7.16
CA TRP A 63 -10.49 -15.00 7.51
C TRP A 63 -9.96 -13.99 6.48
N ASN A 64 -10.08 -14.31 5.19
CA ASN A 64 -9.68 -13.45 4.08
C ASN A 64 -10.58 -12.23 4.00
N ALA A 65 -11.89 -12.39 4.24
CA ALA A 65 -12.81 -11.25 4.35
C ALA A 65 -12.37 -10.26 5.43
N SER A 66 -12.01 -10.75 6.63
CA SER A 66 -11.53 -9.91 7.73
C SER A 66 -10.24 -9.16 7.39
N ILE A 67 -9.30 -9.83 6.70
CA ILE A 67 -8.04 -9.19 6.27
C ILE A 67 -8.30 -8.11 5.23
N ILE A 68 -9.19 -8.35 4.26
CA ILE A 68 -9.54 -7.37 3.21
C ILE A 68 -10.18 -6.13 3.84
N VAL A 69 -11.19 -6.33 4.69
CA VAL A 69 -11.88 -5.22 5.36
C VAL A 69 -10.93 -4.47 6.29
N GLY A 70 -10.12 -5.17 7.09
CA GLY A 70 -9.13 -4.55 7.98
C GLY A 70 -8.09 -3.73 7.23
N THR A 71 -7.58 -4.24 6.10
CA THR A 71 -6.61 -3.52 5.25
C THR A 71 -7.24 -2.26 4.64
N ILE A 72 -8.48 -2.34 4.15
CA ILE A 72 -9.18 -1.18 3.57
C ILE A 72 -9.47 -0.13 4.65
N LEU A 73 -9.97 -0.53 5.82
CA LEU A 73 -10.25 0.39 6.93
C LEU A 73 -8.99 1.10 7.40
N TYR A 74 -7.87 0.38 7.50
CA TYR A 74 -6.57 0.94 7.87
C TYR A 74 -6.11 2.02 6.86
N VAL A 75 -6.27 1.78 5.55
CA VAL A 75 -5.90 2.74 4.50
C VAL A 75 -6.85 3.93 4.43
N VAL A 76 -8.16 3.73 4.64
CA VAL A 76 -9.19 4.78 4.53
C VAL A 76 -9.22 5.68 5.76
N SER A 77 -8.98 5.13 6.95
CA SER A 77 -8.93 5.90 8.20
C SER A 77 -7.62 5.65 8.97
N PRO A 78 -6.49 6.22 8.51
CA PRO A 78 -5.24 6.22 9.28
C PRO A 78 -5.33 7.05 10.58
N ILE A 79 -6.45 7.76 10.81
CA ILE A 79 -6.63 8.76 11.87
C ILE A 79 -7.16 8.15 13.18
N ASP A 80 -7.92 7.03 13.13
CA ASP A 80 -8.64 6.54 14.31
C ASP A 80 -7.80 5.67 15.26
N ALA A 81 -6.55 5.33 14.89
CA ALA A 81 -5.70 4.39 15.65
C ALA A 81 -4.42 5.00 16.25
N ILE A 82 -4.05 6.24 15.88
CA ILE A 82 -2.78 6.86 16.33
C ILE A 82 -3.06 8.30 16.78
N PRO A 83 -3.33 8.53 18.08
CA PRO A 83 -3.23 9.87 18.64
C PRO A 83 -1.74 10.29 18.64
N ASP A 84 -1.41 11.25 17.77
CA ASP A 84 -0.31 12.22 17.89
C ASP A 84 1.15 11.76 18.10
N LEU A 85 1.63 10.65 17.53
CA LEU A 85 3.09 10.34 17.58
C LEU A 85 3.69 9.90 16.23
N ILE A 86 4.54 10.78 15.67
CA ILE A 86 5.62 10.51 14.70
C ILE A 86 5.29 10.73 13.20
N PRO A 87 5.52 11.94 12.66
CA PRO A 87 5.23 12.30 11.26
C PRO A 87 6.13 11.67 10.18
N VAL A 88 7.16 10.88 10.53
CA VAL A 88 8.18 10.39 9.58
C VAL A 88 8.34 8.85 9.58
N LEU A 89 7.82 8.14 10.59
CA LEU A 89 7.86 6.67 10.65
C LEU A 89 6.61 5.99 10.08
N GLY A 90 5.49 6.71 9.89
CA GLY A 90 4.22 6.12 9.42
C GLY A 90 4.26 5.59 7.97
N TRP A 91 5.03 6.21 7.07
CA TRP A 91 5.01 5.84 5.64
C TRP A 91 5.64 4.47 5.37
N LEU A 92 6.60 4.05 6.21
CA LEU A 92 7.25 2.75 6.07
C LEU A 92 6.35 1.63 6.60
N ASP A 93 5.60 1.89 7.68
CA ASP A 93 4.68 0.93 8.28
C ASP A 93 3.46 0.66 7.39
N ASP A 94 2.89 1.71 6.79
CA ASP A 94 1.76 1.60 5.86
C ASP A 94 2.09 0.77 4.62
N ILE A 95 3.27 0.99 4.02
CA ILE A 95 3.77 0.22 2.88
C ILE A 95 4.04 -1.24 3.28
N THR A 96 4.43 -1.49 4.52
CA THR A 96 4.73 -2.82 5.04
C THR A 96 3.45 -3.62 5.28
N ILE A 97 2.43 -3.01 5.89
CA ILE A 97 1.12 -3.62 6.13
C ILE A 97 0.40 -3.90 4.81
N VAL A 98 0.34 -2.93 3.91
CA VAL A 98 -0.22 -3.12 2.55
C VAL A 98 0.58 -4.17 1.79
N GLY A 99 1.92 -4.12 1.86
CA GLY A 99 2.79 -5.11 1.24
C GLY A 99 2.55 -6.54 1.74
N TYR A 100 2.36 -6.72 3.05
CA TYR A 100 2.03 -8.01 3.67
C TYR A 100 0.64 -8.50 3.26
N ALA A 101 -0.38 -7.63 3.30
CA ALA A 101 -1.74 -7.97 2.90
C ALA A 101 -1.81 -8.40 1.43
N LEU A 102 -1.14 -7.67 0.53
CA LEU A 102 -1.04 -8.01 -0.88
C LEU A 102 -0.31 -9.34 -1.12
N GLY A 103 0.79 -9.59 -0.40
CA GLY A 103 1.47 -10.89 -0.46
C GLY A 103 0.57 -12.04 -0.04
N LYS A 104 -0.13 -11.88 1.09
CA LYS A 104 -1.04 -12.89 1.66
C LYS A 104 -2.28 -13.14 0.79
N LEU A 105 -2.78 -12.10 0.12
CA LEU A 105 -3.98 -12.16 -0.72
C LEU A 105 -3.68 -12.37 -2.20
N SER A 106 -2.42 -12.52 -2.59
CA SER A 106 -1.97 -12.64 -3.99
C SER A 106 -2.72 -13.75 -4.75
N GLU A 107 -2.91 -14.92 -4.14
CA GLU A 107 -3.67 -16.01 -4.74
C GLU A 107 -5.17 -15.70 -4.87
N GLU A 108 -5.75 -14.97 -3.90
CA GLU A 108 -7.15 -14.54 -3.93
C GLU A 108 -7.37 -13.49 -5.02
N ILE A 109 -6.45 -12.53 -5.13
CA ILE A 109 -6.40 -11.53 -6.20
C ILE A 109 -6.34 -12.23 -7.55
N LYS A 110 -5.50 -13.26 -7.70
CA LYS A 110 -5.39 -14.06 -8.93
C LYS A 110 -6.70 -14.78 -9.24
N ARG A 111 -7.28 -15.51 -8.28
CA ARG A 111 -8.58 -16.19 -8.44
C ARG A 111 -9.69 -15.22 -8.82
N TYR A 112 -9.75 -14.06 -8.18
CA TYR A 112 -10.75 -13.04 -8.49
C TYR A 112 -10.58 -12.49 -9.91
N LYS A 113 -9.34 -12.15 -10.32
CA LYS A 113 -9.03 -11.71 -11.70
C LYS A 113 -9.47 -12.77 -12.72
N GLU A 114 -9.14 -14.04 -12.49
CA GLU A 114 -9.56 -15.16 -13.35
C GLU A 114 -11.08 -15.31 -13.42
N SER A 115 -11.78 -15.17 -12.28
CA SER A 115 -13.24 -15.23 -12.25
C SER A 115 -13.90 -14.10 -13.04
N LYS A 116 -13.36 -12.87 -12.95
CA LYS A 116 -13.84 -11.69 -13.70
C LYS A 116 -13.60 -11.80 -15.21
N ILE A 117 -12.47 -12.38 -15.62
CA ILE A 117 -12.16 -12.64 -17.03
C ILE A 117 -13.18 -13.61 -17.65
N GLN A 118 -13.68 -14.58 -16.89
CA GLN A 118 -14.73 -15.50 -17.34
C GLN A 118 -16.11 -14.85 -17.50
N PHE A 119 -16.39 -13.72 -16.84
CA PHE A 119 -17.65 -12.97 -17.01
C PHE A 119 -17.66 -11.99 -18.20
N THR A 120 -16.53 -11.84 -18.91
CA THR A 120 -16.39 -10.90 -20.06
C THR A 120 -16.25 -11.61 -21.42
N LYS A 121 -16.26 -12.95 -21.45
CA LYS A 121 -16.40 -13.75 -22.67
C LYS A 121 -17.82 -14.30 -22.77
#